data_AF-A0A4S2KXG0-F1
#
_entry.id   AF-A0A4S2KXG0-F1
#
_cell.length_a   1.000
_cell.length_b   1.000
_cell.length_c   1.000
_cell.angle_alpha   90.00
_cell.angle_beta   90.00
_cell.angle_gamma   90.00
#
_symmetry.space_group_name_H-M   'P 1'
#
loop_
_entity.id
_entity.type
_entity.pdbx_description
1 polymer ?
#
loop_
_entity_poly.entity_id
_entity_poly.type
_entity_poly.pdbx_seq_one_letter_code
_entity_poly.pdbx_strand_id
1 'polypeptide(L)'
;MARITAVKEYLEKTLRDESKSWTKMFVFAEAKTGIDRLYIFVGSLMLLALYLVFGLGQQLVCNIVGFVYPAYQSMKALESPKKEDDTKWLTYWVCIFYVWLMAPTEYNGSLILYRRVIRPKFIQYQPGLDRLLSNARDTAVKTAAGALLTNKED
;
A
#
# COMPACT_ATOMS: atom_id res chain seq x y z
N MET A 1 -12.69 -20.25 -21.38
CA MET A 1 -11.81 -21.18 -22.13
C MET A 1 -10.72 -20.45 -22.91
N ALA A 2 -11.04 -19.59 -23.88
CA ALA A 2 -10.04 -18.93 -24.74
C ALA A 2 -8.91 -18.16 -23.99
N ARG A 3 -9.24 -17.43 -22.91
CA ARG A 3 -8.23 -16.73 -22.09
C ARG A 3 -7.27 -17.67 -21.37
N ILE A 4 -7.76 -18.81 -20.88
CA ILE A 4 -6.93 -19.80 -20.16
C ILE A 4 -5.96 -20.45 -21.13
N THR A 5 -6.44 -20.81 -22.33
CA THR A 5 -5.60 -21.35 -23.40
C THR A 5 -4.51 -20.35 -23.81
N ALA A 6 -4.87 -19.07 -23.99
CA ALA A 6 -3.90 -18.03 -24.34
C ALA A 6 -2.84 -17.82 -23.25
N VAL A 7 -3.23 -17.85 -21.97
CA VAL A 7 -2.29 -17.75 -20.84
C VAL A 7 -1.36 -18.96 -20.78
N LYS A 8 -1.90 -20.17 -20.97
CA LYS A 8 -1.10 -21.39 -21.03
C LYS A 8 -0.04 -21.31 -22.13
N GLU A 9 -0.45 -20.93 -23.33
CA GLU A 9 0.44 -20.82 -24.49
C GLU A 9 1.51 -19.74 -24.30
N TYR A 10 1.12 -18.59 -23.73
CA TYR A 10 2.07 -17.54 -23.36
C TYR A 10 3.09 -18.01 -22.33
N LEU A 11 2.65 -18.74 -21.30
CA LEU A 11 3.53 -19.30 -20.28
C LEU A 11 4.48 -20.33 -20.90
N GLU A 12 3.99 -21.27 -21.69
CA GLU A 12 4.84 -22.26 -22.38
C GLU A 12 5.90 -21.59 -23.26
N LYS A 13 5.50 -20.56 -24.03
CA LYS A 13 6.43 -19.77 -24.84
C LYS A 13 7.48 -19.07 -23.99
N THR A 14 7.07 -18.45 -22.88
CA THR A 14 7.98 -17.74 -21.97
C THR A 14 8.91 -18.68 -21.22
N LEU A 15 8.43 -19.86 -20.81
CA LEU A 15 9.22 -20.86 -20.10
C LEU A 15 10.25 -21.54 -21.01
N ARG A 16 10.00 -21.57 -22.33
CA ARG A 16 10.91 -22.12 -23.34
C ARG A 16 11.86 -21.07 -23.95
N ASP A 17 11.73 -19.81 -23.56
CA ASP A 17 12.58 -18.71 -24.07
C ASP A 17 14.00 -18.73 -23.45
N GLU A 18 14.95 -19.33 -24.16
CA GLU A 18 16.35 -19.49 -23.72
C GLU A 18 17.11 -18.17 -23.53
N SER A 19 16.57 -17.03 -23.96
CA SER A 19 17.17 -15.71 -23.71
C SER A 19 17.26 -15.38 -22.21
N LYS A 20 16.48 -16.07 -21.37
CA LYS A 20 16.37 -15.79 -19.94
C LYS A 20 17.23 -16.72 -19.11
N SER A 21 18.02 -16.16 -18.18
CA SER A 21 18.96 -16.91 -17.33
C SER A 21 18.32 -18.01 -16.47
N TRP A 22 17.03 -17.89 -16.12
CA TRP A 22 16.31 -18.88 -15.31
C TRP A 22 15.93 -20.16 -16.08
N THR A 23 15.94 -20.14 -17.42
CA THR A 23 15.59 -21.33 -18.22
C THR A 23 16.53 -22.50 -17.99
N LYS A 24 17.81 -22.24 -17.71
CA LYS A 24 18.79 -23.28 -17.37
C LYS A 24 18.34 -24.16 -16.20
N MET A 25 17.71 -23.56 -15.19
CA MET A 25 17.17 -24.30 -14.03
C MET A 25 16.01 -25.19 -14.43
N PHE A 26 15.10 -24.69 -15.28
CA PHE A 26 13.96 -25.47 -15.76
C PHE A 26 14.37 -26.60 -16.69
N VAL A 27 15.35 -26.37 -17.57
CA VAL A 27 15.93 -27.40 -18.45
C VAL A 27 16.55 -28.51 -17.63
N PHE A 28 17.34 -28.15 -16.60
CA PHE A 28 17.94 -29.13 -15.69
C PHE A 28 16.88 -29.92 -14.90
N ALA A 29 15.83 -29.25 -14.43
CA ALA A 29 14.74 -29.89 -13.70
C ALA A 29 13.89 -30.82 -14.59
N GLU A 30 13.58 -30.39 -15.82
CA GLU A 30 12.91 -31.21 -16.86
C GLU A 30 13.75 -32.45 -17.19
N ALA A 31 15.07 -32.29 -17.40
CA ALA A 31 15.96 -33.41 -17.71
C ALA A 31 16.03 -34.48 -16.61
N LYS A 32 15.88 -34.09 -15.33
CA LYS A 32 15.89 -35.03 -14.20
C LYS A 32 14.54 -35.66 -13.90
N THR A 33 13.46 -34.92 -14.06
CA THR A 33 12.12 -35.36 -13.65
C THR A 33 11.31 -35.96 -14.80
N GLY A 34 11.64 -35.62 -16.05
CA GLY A 34 10.86 -35.99 -17.24
C GLY A 34 9.50 -35.28 -17.33
N ILE A 35 9.25 -34.28 -16.48
CA ILE A 35 7.99 -33.53 -16.42
C ILE A 35 8.14 -32.23 -17.22
N ASP A 36 7.09 -31.86 -17.97
CA ASP A 36 7.03 -30.59 -18.70
C ASP A 36 7.26 -29.37 -17.80
N ARG A 37 8.05 -28.40 -18.29
CA ARG A 37 8.43 -27.16 -17.57
C ARG A 37 7.22 -26.42 -16.99
N LEU A 38 6.09 -26.42 -17.69
CA LEU A 38 4.86 -25.77 -17.25
C LEU A 38 4.34 -26.37 -15.93
N TYR A 39 4.30 -27.69 -15.81
CA TYR A 39 3.85 -28.33 -14.57
C TYR A 39 4.87 -28.16 -13.45
N ILE A 40 6.17 -28.16 -13.76
CA ILE A 40 7.22 -27.84 -12.77
C ILE A 40 7.03 -26.42 -12.22
N PHE A 41 6.77 -25.45 -13.09
CA PHE A 41 6.52 -24.06 -12.70
C PHE A 41 5.23 -23.90 -11.89
N VAL A 42 4.12 -24.49 -12.35
CA VAL A 42 2.85 -24.42 -11.61
C VAL A 42 2.95 -25.14 -10.26
N GLY A 43 3.62 -26.30 -10.23
CA GLY A 43 3.88 -27.07 -9.02
C GLY A 43 4.76 -26.31 -8.03
N SER A 44 5.83 -25.65 -8.49
CA SER A 44 6.69 -24.84 -7.61
C SER A 44 5.96 -23.62 -7.06
N LEU A 45 5.08 -23.01 -7.85
CA LEU A 45 4.26 -21.86 -7.43
C LEU A 45 3.20 -22.27 -6.39
N MET A 46 2.58 -23.45 -6.56
CA MET A 46 1.67 -24.05 -5.58
C MET A 46 2.39 -24.43 -4.29
N LEU A 47 3.58 -25.04 -4.38
CA LEU A 47 4.41 -25.37 -3.21
C LEU A 47 4.86 -24.10 -2.48
N LEU A 48 5.23 -23.06 -3.21
CA LEU A 48 5.56 -21.76 -2.63
C LEU A 48 4.36 -21.17 -1.89
N ALA A 49 3.17 -21.17 -2.50
CA ALA A 49 1.95 -20.68 -1.85
C ALA A 49 1.64 -21.46 -0.56
N LEU A 50 1.77 -22.79 -0.60
CA LEU A 50 1.58 -23.65 0.57
C LEU A 50 2.65 -23.39 1.64
N TYR A 51 3.91 -23.23 1.25
CA TYR A 51 5.00 -22.86 2.16
C TYR A 51 4.73 -21.51 2.84
N LEU A 52 4.20 -20.54 2.08
CA LEU A 52 3.76 -19.28 2.65
C LEU A 52 2.69 -19.53 3.71
N VAL A 53 1.70 -20.42 3.54
CA VAL A 53 0.69 -20.71 4.59
C VAL A 53 1.31 -21.13 5.93
N PHE A 54 2.44 -21.84 5.93
CA PHE A 54 3.13 -22.27 7.16
C PHE A 54 3.94 -21.17 7.87
N GLY A 55 4.08 -19.97 7.28
CA GLY A 55 4.52 -18.78 8.01
C GLY A 55 6.03 -18.48 8.01
N LEU A 56 6.89 -19.44 7.68
CA LEU A 56 8.35 -19.25 7.76
C LEU A 56 8.85 -18.33 6.64
N GLY A 57 9.22 -17.08 6.97
CA GLY A 57 9.80 -16.14 6.01
C GLY A 57 8.80 -15.49 5.04
N GLN A 58 7.48 -15.61 5.29
CA GLN A 58 6.45 -14.92 4.51
C GLN A 58 6.73 -13.42 4.38
N GLN A 59 7.10 -12.78 5.49
CA GLN A 59 7.35 -11.33 5.50
C GLN A 59 8.46 -10.93 4.54
N LEU A 60 9.52 -11.72 4.42
CA LEU A 60 10.61 -11.45 3.48
C LEU A 60 10.13 -11.58 2.03
N VAL A 61 9.40 -12.66 1.71
CA VAL A 61 8.86 -12.88 0.37
C VAL A 61 7.87 -11.76 -0.01
N CYS A 62 6.93 -11.45 0.89
CA CYS A 62 5.96 -10.38 0.69
C CYS A 62 6.62 -9.00 0.54
N ASN A 63 7.67 -8.71 1.30
CA ASN A 63 8.41 -7.45 1.16
C ASN A 63 9.15 -7.38 -0.19
N ILE A 64 9.75 -8.48 -0.64
CA ILE A 64 10.41 -8.50 -1.95
C ILE A 64 9.39 -8.29 -3.08
N VAL A 65 8.28 -9.02 -3.05
CA VAL A 65 7.27 -8.96 -4.12
C VAL A 65 6.45 -7.67 -4.05
N GLY A 66 6.04 -7.25 -2.86
CA GLY A 66 5.15 -6.10 -2.66
C GLY A 66 5.85 -4.75 -2.55
N PHE A 67 7.15 -4.72 -2.24
CA PHE A 67 7.91 -3.49 -2.09
C PHE A 67 9.10 -3.41 -3.06
N VAL A 68 9.99 -4.40 -3.04
CA VAL A 68 11.25 -4.34 -3.83
C VAL A 68 10.98 -4.41 -5.33
N TYR A 69 10.11 -5.31 -5.79
CA TYR A 69 9.80 -5.43 -7.22
C TYR A 69 9.15 -4.15 -7.79
N PRO A 70 8.07 -3.59 -7.20
CA PRO A 70 7.49 -2.33 -7.64
C PRO A 70 8.47 -1.16 -7.54
N ALA A 71 9.34 -1.12 -6.52
CA ALA A 71 10.36 -0.09 -6.39
C ALA A 71 11.38 -0.15 -7.55
N TYR A 72 11.87 -1.35 -7.88
CA TYR A 72 12.76 -1.54 -9.02
C TYR A 72 12.10 -1.10 -10.33
N GLN A 73 10.85 -1.51 -10.55
CA GLN A 73 10.12 -1.12 -11.76
C GLN A 73 9.83 0.39 -11.79
N SER A 74 9.58 1.03 -10.65
CA SER A 74 9.42 2.48 -10.55
C SER A 74 10.73 3.20 -10.93
N MET A 75 11.88 2.75 -10.45
CA MET A 75 13.18 3.33 -10.84
C MET A 75 13.44 3.18 -12.35
N LYS A 76 13.12 2.00 -12.90
CA LYS A 76 13.25 1.77 -14.34
C LYS A 76 12.28 2.63 -15.17
N ALA A 77 11.08 2.89 -14.65
CA ALA A 77 10.11 3.76 -15.31
C ALA A 77 10.63 5.21 -15.39
N LEU A 78 11.29 5.70 -14.32
CA LEU A 78 11.90 7.04 -14.30
C LEU A 78 13.01 7.26 -15.34
N GLU A 79 13.72 6.19 -15.72
CA GLU A 79 14.76 6.23 -16.76
C GLU A 79 14.19 6.09 -18.17
N SER A 80 12.92 5.69 -18.30
CA SER A 80 12.25 5.49 -19.57
C SER A 80 11.66 6.81 -20.10
N PRO A 81 11.74 7.09 -21.41
CA PRO A 81 11.05 8.25 -21.99
C PRO A 81 9.52 8.08 -22.06
N LYS A 82 8.99 6.89 -21.75
CA LYS A 82 7.55 6.57 -21.85
C LYS A 82 6.83 6.83 -20.52
N LYS A 83 5.92 7.82 -20.53
CA LYS A 83 5.13 8.23 -19.34
C LYS A 83 4.03 7.26 -18.88
N GLU A 84 3.71 6.26 -19.69
CA GLU A 84 2.63 5.30 -19.38
C GLU A 84 2.98 4.40 -18.19
N ASP A 85 4.26 4.08 -18.00
CA ASP A 85 4.70 3.18 -16.93
C ASP A 85 4.73 3.91 -15.57
N ASP A 86 5.07 5.19 -15.56
CA ASP A 86 5.05 6.04 -14.35
C ASP A 86 3.67 6.06 -13.71
N THR A 87 2.62 6.21 -14.53
CA THR A 87 1.23 6.30 -14.06
C THR A 87 0.79 5.01 -13.37
N LYS A 88 1.22 3.85 -13.88
CA LYS A 88 0.90 2.53 -13.31
C LYS A 88 1.50 2.38 -11.92
N TRP A 89 2.79 2.69 -11.80
CA TRP A 89 3.50 2.55 -10.52
C TRP A 89 3.05 3.59 -9.50
N LEU A 90 2.79 4.82 -9.91
CA LEU A 90 2.20 5.84 -9.04
C LEU A 90 0.84 5.39 -8.51
N THR A 91 -0.03 4.87 -9.38
CA THR A 91 -1.35 4.35 -8.98
C THR A 91 -1.21 3.20 -7.98
N TYR A 92 -0.28 2.26 -8.22
CA TYR A 92 0.01 1.17 -7.30
C TYR A 92 0.33 1.67 -5.88
N TRP A 93 1.26 2.63 -5.76
CA TRP A 93 1.66 3.19 -4.47
C TRP A 93 0.52 3.95 -3.77
N VAL A 94 -0.25 4.74 -4.52
CA VAL A 94 -1.39 5.50 -3.98
C VAL A 94 -2.48 4.55 -3.47
N CYS A 95 -2.82 3.52 -4.24
CA CYS A 95 -3.84 2.54 -3.83
C CYS A 95 -3.41 1.78 -2.56
N ILE A 96 -2.16 1.32 -2.49
CA ILE A 96 -1.67 0.62 -1.29
C ILE A 96 -1.65 1.53 -0.08
N PHE A 97 -1.21 2.78 -0.24
CA PHE A 97 -1.23 3.74 0.85
C PHE A 97 -2.66 3.99 1.36
N TYR A 98 -3.62 4.13 0.45
CA TYR A 98 -5.03 4.30 0.83
C TYR A 98 -5.59 3.09 1.56
N VAL A 99 -5.32 1.88 1.08
CA VAL A 99 -5.70 0.64 1.77
C VAL A 99 -5.07 0.58 3.16
N TRP A 100 -3.81 0.95 3.31
CA TRP A 100 -3.13 1.00 4.61
C TRP A 100 -3.75 2.02 5.56
N LEU A 101 -4.18 3.19 5.06
CA LEU A 101 -4.88 4.20 5.85
C LEU A 101 -6.25 3.73 6.35
N MET A 102 -6.97 2.96 5.53
CA MET A 102 -8.35 2.52 5.77
C MET A 102 -8.48 1.11 6.35
N ALA A 103 -7.38 0.35 6.45
CA ALA A 103 -7.42 -1.02 6.95
C ALA A 103 -8.09 -1.06 8.34
N PRO A 104 -9.10 -1.95 8.55
CA PRO A 104 -9.81 -2.04 9.83
C PRO A 104 -8.94 -2.80 10.86
N THR A 105 -7.81 -2.20 11.24
CA THR A 105 -6.85 -2.78 12.18
C THR A 105 -6.51 -1.77 13.27
N GLU A 106 -6.06 -2.26 14.42
CA GLU A 106 -5.67 -1.41 15.56
C GLU A 106 -4.46 -0.50 15.25
N TYR A 107 -3.69 -0.86 14.22
CA TYR A 107 -2.55 -0.10 13.70
C TYR A 107 -2.84 0.45 12.29
N ASN A 108 -4.06 0.96 12.06
CA ASN A 108 -4.34 1.59 10.77
C ASN A 108 -3.43 2.81 10.55
N GLY A 109 -3.12 3.09 9.29
CA GLY A 109 -2.21 4.18 8.96
C GLY A 109 -2.71 5.55 9.39
N SER A 110 -4.02 5.78 9.36
CA SER A 110 -4.62 7.06 9.73
C SER A 110 -4.52 7.36 11.23
N LEU A 111 -4.66 6.36 12.08
CA LEU A 111 -4.51 6.44 13.54
C LEU A 111 -3.04 6.63 13.91
N ILE A 112 -2.13 5.94 13.21
CA ILE A 112 -0.69 6.17 13.35
C ILE A 112 -0.38 7.62 13.00
N LEU A 113 -0.87 8.12 11.87
CA LEU A 113 -0.66 9.50 11.43
C LEU A 113 -1.27 10.51 12.42
N TYR A 114 -2.47 10.24 12.93
CA TYR A 114 -3.10 11.06 13.95
C TYR A 114 -2.25 11.12 15.21
N ARG A 115 -1.84 9.97 15.76
CA ARG A 115 -1.08 9.90 17.02
C ARG A 115 0.34 10.44 16.89
N ARG A 116 1.03 10.19 15.77
CA ARG A 116 2.44 10.57 15.56
C ARG A 116 2.62 11.98 15.02
N VAL A 117 1.68 12.51 14.24
CA VAL A 117 1.86 13.78 13.50
C VAL A 117 0.84 14.82 13.89
N ILE A 118 -0.46 14.49 13.78
CA ILE A 118 -1.53 15.48 13.94
C ILE A 118 -1.68 15.89 15.40
N ARG A 119 -1.81 14.92 16.31
CA ARG A 119 -2.00 15.15 17.75
C ARG A 119 -0.88 15.98 18.40
N PRO A 120 0.42 15.70 18.19
CA PRO A 120 1.47 16.52 18.80
C PRO A 120 1.45 17.96 18.28
N LYS A 121 1.19 18.18 16.98
CA LYS A 121 1.03 19.55 16.45
C LYS A 121 -0.23 20.23 16.99
N PHE A 122 -1.35 19.52 17.08
CA PHE A 122 -2.60 20.05 17.60
C PHE A 122 -2.46 20.55 19.05
N ILE A 123 -1.82 19.76 19.92
CA ILE A 123 -1.59 20.14 21.33
C ILE A 123 -0.71 21.39 21.45
N GLN A 124 0.18 21.66 20.48
CA GLN A 124 0.98 22.89 20.48
C GLN A 124 0.14 24.14 20.17
N TYR A 125 -0.87 24.03 19.30
CA TYR A 125 -1.74 25.14 18.95
C TYR A 125 -2.93 25.31 19.91
N GLN A 126 -3.26 24.27 20.67
CA GLN A 126 -4.41 24.23 21.56
C GLN A 126 -4.44 25.37 22.61
N PRO A 127 -3.33 25.72 23.30
CA PRO A 127 -3.35 26.81 24.28
C PRO A 127 -3.72 28.18 23.69
N GLY A 128 -3.32 28.44 22.44
CA GLY A 128 -3.69 29.67 21.73
C GLY A 128 -5.16 29.68 21.37
N LEU A 129 -5.67 28.55 20.85
CA LEU A 129 -7.08 28.39 20.52
C LEU A 129 -7.97 28.51 21.76
N ASP A 130 -7.57 27.88 22.88
CA ASP A 130 -8.32 27.90 24.13
C ASP A 130 -8.44 29.32 24.69
N ARG A 131 -7.38 30.13 24.60
CA ARG A 131 -7.39 31.55 25.00
C ARG A 131 -8.32 32.39 24.12
N LEU A 132 -8.31 32.16 22.82
CA LEU A 132 -9.21 32.86 21.89
C LEU A 132 -10.67 32.49 22.17
N LEU A 133 -10.93 31.20 22.37
CA LEU A 133 -12.26 30.68 22.66
C LEU A 133 -12.80 31.20 24.00
N SER A 134 -11.95 31.25 25.05
CA SER A 134 -12.35 31.78 26.36
C SER A 134 -12.65 33.28 26.31
N ASN A 135 -11.80 34.07 25.66
CA ASN A 135 -12.01 35.51 25.54
C ASN A 135 -13.30 35.83 24.75
N ALA A 136 -13.55 35.12 23.66
CA ALA A 136 -14.76 35.28 22.87
C ALA A 136 -16.02 34.92 23.69
N ARG A 137 -15.97 33.81 24.43
CA ARG A 137 -17.05 33.40 25.33
C ARG A 137 -17.32 34.45 26.40
N ASP A 138 -16.28 34.94 27.07
CA ASP A 138 -16.42 35.91 28.16
C ASP A 138 -16.99 37.24 27.66
N THR A 139 -16.54 37.72 26.50
CA THR A 139 -17.11 38.91 25.87
C THR A 139 -18.58 38.70 25.52
N ALA A 140 -18.96 37.55 24.94
CA ALA A 140 -20.35 37.24 24.60
C ALA A 140 -21.26 37.16 25.84
N VAL A 141 -20.78 36.56 26.94
CA VAL A 141 -21.52 36.50 28.21
C VAL A 141 -21.71 37.90 28.79
N LYS A 142 -20.67 38.74 28.77
CA LYS A 142 -20.76 40.12 29.27
C LYS A 142 -21.75 40.98 28.47
N THR A 143 -21.72 40.89 27.13
CA THR A 143 -22.65 41.64 26.28
C THR A 143 -24.08 41.14 26.43
N ALA A 144 -24.29 39.82 26.50
CA ALA A 144 -25.62 39.25 26.74
C ALA A 144 -26.18 39.63 28.12
N ALA A 145 -25.36 39.55 29.18
CA ALA A 145 -25.76 39.99 30.52
C ALA A 145 -26.08 41.50 30.54
N GLY A 146 -25.25 42.32 29.89
CA GLY A 146 -25.50 43.76 29.75
C GLY A 146 -26.83 44.06 29.06
N ALA A 147 -27.12 43.39 27.95
CA ALA A 147 -28.37 43.55 27.20
C ALA A 147 -29.61 43.10 28.01
N LEU A 148 -29.48 42.05 28.82
CA LEU A 148 -30.55 41.57 29.71
C LEU A 148 -30.79 42.51 30.89
N LEU A 149 -29.74 43.14 31.41
CA LEU A 149 -29.86 44.11 32.50
C LEU A 149 -30.48 45.43 32.00
N THR A 150 -30.09 45.91 30.81
CA THR A 150 -30.70 47.11 30.20
C THR A 150 -32.19 46.91 29.86
N ASN A 151 -32.64 45.69 29.59
CA ASN A 151 -34.06 45.39 29.32
C ASN A 151 -34.93 45.25 30.58
N LYS A 152 -34.33 45.32 31.78
CA LYS A 152 -35.02 45.12 33.07
C LYS A 152 -35.18 46.43 33.86
N GLU A 153 -34.51 47.50 33.43
CA GLU A 153 -34.59 48.84 34.02
C GLU A 153 -35.58 49.76 33.27
N ASP A 154 -36.14 49.30 32.14
CA ASP A 154 -37.28 49.89 31.42
C ASP A 154 -38.59 49.15 31.79
#